data_AF-A0A258I3Q7-F1
#
_entry.id   AF-A0A258I3Q7-F1
#
_cell.length_a   1.000
_cell.length_b   1.000
_cell.length_c   1.000
_cell.angle_alpha   90.00
_cell.angle_beta   90.00
_cell.angle_gamma   90.00
#
_symmetry.space_group_name_H-M   'P 1'
#
loop_
_entity.id
_entity.type
_entity.pdbx_description
1 polymer ?
#
loop_
_entity_poly.entity_id
_entity_poly.type
_entity_poly.pdbx_seq_one_letter_code
_entity_poly.pdbx_strand_id
1 'polypeptide(L)'
;MAKWVRFSTNGTTAFGTLDGDHIAEHAGDPFSGATPTGRTVALADVTLESPCVPSKIIALWNNFHALAAKLNVAEPAEPLYLLKAPTTAAAPGATVRRPPAYDGKTVYEGELGIVIGKRASNISESAAADHILGYTIVNDITAADI
;
A
#
# COMPACT_ATOMS: atom_id res chain seq x y z
N MET A 1 7.36 16.29 -1.64
CA MET A 1 6.06 15.72 -1.22
C MET A 1 6.21 15.17 0.19
N ALA A 2 5.18 15.29 1.02
CA ALA A 2 5.20 14.73 2.36
C ALA A 2 5.13 13.19 2.30
N LYS A 3 5.89 12.50 3.16
CA LYS A 3 5.82 11.05 3.33
C LYS A 3 4.93 10.74 4.52
N TRP A 4 3.70 10.33 4.27
CA TRP A 4 2.77 9.97 5.35
C TRP A 4 3.04 8.55 5.85
N VAL A 5 3.05 8.38 7.17
CA VAL A 5 3.25 7.09 7.83
C VAL A 5 2.22 6.88 8.93
N ARG A 6 1.82 5.62 9.12
CA ARG A 6 1.14 5.15 10.34
C ARG A 6 2.17 4.46 11.21
N PHE A 7 2.10 4.67 12.51
CA PHE A 7 3.04 4.11 13.46
C PHE A 7 2.34 3.84 14.79
N SER A 8 2.94 3.00 15.63
CA SER A 8 2.48 2.80 17.00
C SER A 8 3.59 3.04 18.01
N THR A 9 3.18 3.55 19.17
CA THR A 9 4.01 3.67 20.38
C THR A 9 3.27 2.97 21.51
N ASN A 10 3.88 1.95 22.11
CA ASN A 10 3.28 1.17 23.21
C ASN A 10 1.85 0.68 22.90
N GLY A 11 1.61 0.23 21.66
CA GLY A 11 0.31 -0.29 21.21
C GLY A 11 -0.73 0.76 20.86
N THR A 12 -0.43 2.05 20.98
CA THR A 12 -1.31 3.13 20.52
C THR A 12 -0.89 3.58 19.13
N THR A 13 -1.78 3.42 18.15
CA THR A 13 -1.56 3.85 16.77
C THR A 13 -1.76 5.35 16.61
N ALA A 14 -0.87 5.98 15.85
CA ALA A 14 -0.95 7.36 15.40
C ALA A 14 -0.49 7.44 13.93
N PHE A 15 -0.54 8.64 13.36
CA PHE A 15 -0.05 8.89 12.00
C PHE A 15 0.65 10.26 11.93
N GLY A 16 1.44 10.46 10.88
CA GLY A 16 2.17 11.71 10.72
C GLY A 16 2.99 11.77 9.45
N THR A 17 3.76 12.84 9.30
CA THR A 17 4.69 13.01 8.18
C THR A 17 6.11 12.71 8.61
N LEU A 18 6.78 11.82 7.89
CA LEU A 18 8.16 11.43 8.07
C LEU A 18 9.10 12.40 7.34
N ASP A 19 10.01 13.02 8.08
CA ASP A 19 11.15 13.79 7.56
C ASP A 19 12.44 13.31 8.23
N GLY A 20 13.42 12.91 7.41
CA GLY A 20 14.60 12.20 7.90
C GLY A 20 14.24 10.98 8.78
N ASP A 21 14.64 11.04 10.04
CA ASP A 21 14.44 10.07 11.11
C ASP A 21 13.39 10.52 12.15
N HIS A 22 12.59 11.55 11.84
CA HIS A 22 11.56 12.09 12.73
C HIS A 22 10.18 12.08 12.08
N ILE A 23 9.15 11.83 12.88
CA ILE A 23 7.75 11.86 12.46
C ILE A 23 7.06 13.00 13.19
N ALA A 24 6.53 13.96 12.44
CA ALA A 24 5.63 14.98 12.97
C ALA A 24 4.21 14.38 13.07
N GLU A 25 3.73 14.17 14.30
CA GLU A 25 2.46 13.51 14.57
C GLU A 25 1.28 14.41 14.23
N HIS A 26 0.27 13.83 13.58
CA HIS A 26 -0.97 14.50 13.20
C HIS A 26 -2.17 13.86 13.89
N ALA A 27 -3.21 14.66 14.10
CA ALA A 27 -4.52 14.23 14.58
C ALA A 27 -5.58 14.41 13.48
N GLY A 28 -6.76 13.81 13.69
CA GLY A 28 -7.86 13.83 12.74
C GLY A 28 -7.84 12.64 11.79
N ASP A 29 -8.23 12.84 10.54
CA ASP A 29 -8.27 11.81 9.51
C ASP A 29 -7.14 12.05 8.48
N PRO A 30 -6.26 11.04 8.23
CA PRO A 30 -5.18 11.15 7.25
C PRO A 30 -5.67 11.41 5.81
N PHE A 31 -6.93 11.11 5.52
CA PHE A 31 -7.56 11.34 4.21
C PHE A 31 -8.30 12.67 4.13
N SER A 32 -8.70 13.23 5.27
CA SER A 32 -9.42 14.51 5.35
C SER A 32 -9.17 15.23 6.68
N GLY A 33 -8.55 16.41 6.61
CA GLY A 33 -8.42 17.26 7.80
C GLY A 33 -7.36 16.84 8.82
N ALA A 34 -6.25 16.23 8.37
CA ALA A 34 -5.08 16.01 9.20
C ALA A 34 -4.49 17.34 9.71
N THR A 35 -4.27 17.46 11.02
CA THR A 35 -3.67 18.66 11.64
C THR A 35 -2.46 18.29 12.50
N PRO A 36 -1.37 19.10 12.48
CA PRO A 36 -0.23 18.84 13.34
C PRO A 36 -0.61 18.91 14.82
N THR A 37 -0.15 17.94 15.59
CA THR A 37 -0.33 17.93 17.07
C THR A 37 0.71 18.78 17.79
N GLY A 38 1.81 19.14 17.10
CA GLY A 38 3.02 19.71 17.70
C GLY A 38 3.98 18.68 18.29
N ARG A 39 3.55 17.41 18.41
CA ARG A 39 4.42 16.32 18.86
C ARG A 39 5.28 15.80 17.71
N THR A 40 6.54 15.54 18.02
CA THR A 40 7.48 14.87 17.11
C THR A 40 8.04 13.64 17.82
N VAL A 41 8.17 12.53 17.10
CA VAL A 41 8.74 11.28 17.61
C VAL A 41 9.88 10.82 16.70
N ALA A 42 10.92 10.22 17.29
CA ALA A 42 11.97 9.60 16.49
C ALA A 42 11.42 8.31 15.85
N LEU A 43 11.78 8.07 14.58
CA LEU A 43 11.41 6.88 13.83
C LEU A 43 11.89 5.60 14.53
N ALA A 44 13.05 5.67 15.20
CA ALA A 44 13.63 4.55 15.94
C ALA A 44 12.81 4.15 17.19
N ASP A 45 11.97 5.04 17.71
CA ASP A 45 11.20 4.83 18.93
C ASP A 45 9.77 4.34 18.66
N VAL A 46 9.43 4.09 17.40
CA VAL A 46 8.09 3.66 16.98
C VAL A 46 8.13 2.41 16.13
N THR A 47 7.01 1.70 16.08
CA THR A 47 6.81 0.62 15.10
C THR A 47 5.99 1.15 13.93
N LEU A 48 6.54 1.14 12.72
CA LEU A 48 5.77 1.47 11.52
C LEU A 48 4.67 0.44 11.29
N GLU A 49 3.48 0.91 10.92
CA GLU A 49 2.35 0.08 10.50
C GLU A 49 2.17 0.13 8.98
N SER A 50 1.23 -0.66 8.46
CA SER A 50 0.73 -0.46 7.10
C SER A 50 0.32 1.01 6.90
N PRO A 51 0.69 1.66 5.78
CA PRO A 51 0.49 3.11 5.57
C PRO A 51 -0.99 3.53 5.59
N CYS A 52 -1.91 2.59 5.37
CA CYS A 52 -3.35 2.79 5.52
C CYS A 52 -4.06 1.51 5.97
N VAL A 53 -5.35 1.64 6.30
CA VAL A 53 -6.27 0.53 6.55
C VAL A 53 -7.23 0.44 5.36
N PRO A 54 -6.92 -0.35 4.32
CA PRO A 54 -7.74 -0.42 3.12
C PRO A 54 -9.06 -1.14 3.40
N SER A 55 -10.15 -0.70 2.76
CA SER A 55 -11.42 -1.46 2.74
C SER A 55 -11.43 -2.57 1.69
N LYS A 56 -10.55 -2.47 0.69
CA LYS A 56 -10.31 -3.44 -0.39
C LYS A 56 -8.93 -3.19 -0.98
N ILE A 57 -8.31 -4.24 -1.52
CA ILE A 57 -7.07 -4.16 -2.29
C ILE A 57 -7.37 -4.71 -3.67
N ILE A 58 -7.16 -3.88 -4.70
CA ILE A 58 -7.35 -4.23 -6.11
C ILE A 58 -5.96 -4.25 -6.73
N ALA A 59 -5.53 -5.38 -7.26
CA ALA A 59 -4.25 -5.50 -7.97
C ALA A 59 -4.49 -5.70 -9.47
N LEU A 60 -3.49 -5.38 -10.28
CA LEU A 60 -3.52 -5.54 -11.72
C LEU A 60 -2.52 -6.61 -12.13
N TRP A 61 -2.98 -7.56 -12.94
CA TRP A 61 -2.12 -8.62 -13.45
C TRP A 61 -1.51 -8.24 -14.80
N ASN A 62 -0.22 -8.57 -14.97
CA ASN A 62 0.55 -8.40 -16.21
C ASN A 62 0.58 -6.96 -16.77
N ASN A 63 0.65 -5.96 -15.89
CA ASN A 63 0.59 -4.54 -16.26
C ASN A 63 1.98 -3.90 -16.52
N PHE A 64 2.99 -4.70 -16.87
CA PHE A 64 4.33 -4.22 -17.19
C PHE A 64 4.72 -4.62 -18.62
N HIS A 65 4.45 -3.73 -19.57
CA HIS A 65 4.47 -4.07 -21.00
C HIS A 65 5.86 -4.52 -21.48
N ALA A 66 6.93 -4.00 -20.88
CA ALA A 66 8.29 -4.43 -21.20
C ALA A 66 8.54 -5.91 -20.81
N LEU A 67 7.92 -6.39 -19.73
CA LEU A 67 7.98 -7.81 -19.35
C LEU A 67 7.13 -8.66 -20.29
N ALA A 68 5.91 -8.20 -20.62
CA ALA A 68 5.04 -8.89 -21.57
C ALA A 68 5.73 -9.08 -22.94
N ALA A 69 6.36 -8.01 -23.47
CA ALA A 69 7.13 -8.05 -24.70
C ALA A 69 8.32 -9.03 -24.62
N LYS A 70 9.06 -9.01 -23.49
CA LYS A 70 10.20 -9.93 -23.27
C LYS A 70 9.78 -11.40 -23.25
N LEU A 71 8.61 -11.69 -22.67
CA LEU A 71 8.08 -13.05 -22.55
C LEU A 71 7.26 -13.50 -23.76
N ASN A 72 7.11 -12.62 -24.77
CA ASN A 72 6.26 -12.84 -25.95
C ASN A 72 4.81 -13.22 -25.56
N VAL A 73 4.31 -12.55 -24.51
CA VAL A 73 2.93 -12.69 -24.02
C VAL A 73 2.12 -11.54 -24.58
N ALA A 74 0.92 -11.83 -25.09
CA ALA A 74 0.02 -10.81 -25.60
C ALA A 74 -0.43 -9.85 -24.49
N GLU A 75 -0.47 -8.56 -24.80
CA GLU A 75 -1.08 -7.56 -23.94
C GLU A 75 -2.61 -7.80 -23.89
N PRO A 76 -3.22 -7.88 -22.71
CA PRO A 76 -4.65 -8.08 -22.62
C PRO A 76 -5.39 -6.83 -23.14
N ALA A 77 -6.51 -7.04 -23.85
CA ALA A 77 -7.29 -5.93 -24.42
C ALA A 77 -7.93 -5.03 -23.36
N GLU A 78 -8.13 -5.55 -22.15
CA GLU A 78 -8.60 -4.81 -20.98
C GLU A 78 -7.77 -5.21 -19.74
N PRO A 79 -7.66 -4.32 -18.73
CA PRO A 79 -6.90 -4.63 -17.53
C PRO A 79 -7.45 -5.84 -16.78
N LEU A 80 -6.56 -6.72 -16.35
CA LEU A 80 -6.92 -7.91 -15.59
C LEU A 80 -6.80 -7.61 -14.10
N TYR A 81 -7.93 -7.66 -13.39
CA TYR A 81 -7.99 -7.31 -11.97
C TYR A 81 -8.09 -8.55 -11.09
N LEU A 82 -7.45 -8.48 -9.91
CA LEU A 82 -7.67 -9.41 -8.82
C LEU A 82 -7.94 -8.66 -7.52
N LEU A 83 -8.62 -9.33 -6.58
CA LEU A 83 -8.90 -8.81 -5.26
C LEU A 83 -8.04 -9.54 -4.23
N LYS A 84 -7.34 -8.78 -3.38
CA LYS A 84 -6.77 -9.31 -2.14
C LYS A 84 -7.62 -8.85 -0.97
N ALA A 85 -7.86 -9.77 -0.03
CA ALA A 85 -8.54 -9.41 1.21
C ALA A 85 -7.71 -8.35 1.98
N PRO A 86 -8.32 -7.30 2.55
CA PRO A 86 -7.61 -6.32 3.36
C PRO A 86 -6.77 -6.89 4.50
N THR A 87 -7.17 -8.06 5.02
CA THR A 87 -6.47 -8.82 6.05
C THR A 87 -5.10 -9.35 5.61
N THR A 88 -4.77 -9.27 4.32
CA THR A 88 -3.43 -9.63 3.80
C THR A 88 -2.39 -8.53 3.97
N ALA A 89 -2.81 -7.29 4.26
CA ALA A 89 -1.89 -6.18 4.47
C ALA A 89 -1.01 -6.42 5.71
N ALA A 90 0.30 -6.26 5.54
CA ALA A 90 1.28 -6.44 6.60
C ALA A 90 2.09 -5.15 6.81
N ALA A 91 2.57 -4.95 8.04
CA ALA A 91 3.43 -3.82 8.37
C ALA A 91 4.81 -3.94 7.69
N PRO A 92 5.52 -2.82 7.46
CA PRO A 92 6.91 -2.85 7.03
C PRO A 92 7.77 -3.73 7.96
N GLY A 93 8.56 -4.63 7.38
CA GLY A 93 9.41 -5.57 8.15
C GLY A 93 8.68 -6.76 8.77
N ALA A 94 7.36 -6.88 8.60
CA ALA A 94 6.62 -8.04 9.07
C ALA A 94 7.08 -9.33 8.36
N THR A 95 7.11 -10.44 9.10
CA THR A 95 7.38 -11.76 8.52
C THR A 95 6.12 -12.30 7.85
N VAL A 96 6.18 -12.52 6.53
CA VAL A 96 5.10 -13.18 5.78
C VAL A 96 5.28 -14.69 5.90
N ARG A 97 4.34 -15.34 6.58
CA ARG A 97 4.38 -16.78 6.82
C ARG A 97 3.76 -17.52 5.65
N ARG A 98 4.51 -18.44 5.06
CA ARG A 98 3.96 -19.41 4.11
C ARG A 98 2.89 -20.26 4.84
N PRO A 99 1.70 -20.48 4.24
CA PRO A 99 0.71 -21.39 4.80
C PRO A 99 1.32 -22.79 5.02
N PRO A 100 1.14 -23.43 6.20
CA PRO A 100 1.76 -24.74 6.48
C PRO A 100 1.34 -25.84 5.51
N ALA A 101 0.12 -25.77 4.98
CA ALA A 101 -0.43 -26.73 4.03
C ALA A 101 0.02 -26.49 2.58
N TYR A 102 0.75 -25.39 2.30
CA TYR A 102 1.23 -25.06 0.98
C TYR A 102 2.73 -25.37 0.86
N ASP A 103 3.07 -26.31 -0.01
CA ASP A 103 4.44 -26.75 -0.30
C ASP A 103 4.99 -26.21 -1.63
N GLY A 104 4.13 -25.63 -2.46
CA GLY A 104 4.46 -25.03 -3.75
C GLY A 104 5.29 -23.75 -3.68
N LYS A 105 5.48 -23.13 -4.85
CA LYS A 105 6.33 -21.93 -4.99
C LYS A 105 5.62 -20.69 -4.45
N THR A 106 6.29 -19.95 -3.57
CA THR A 106 5.88 -18.59 -3.18
C THR A 106 6.73 -17.58 -3.93
N VAL A 107 6.09 -16.61 -4.59
CA VAL A 107 6.76 -15.55 -5.34
C VAL A 107 6.50 -14.18 -4.71
N TYR A 108 7.41 -13.26 -4.97
CA TYR A 108 7.31 -11.86 -4.60
C TYR A 108 7.18 -11.03 -5.88
N GLU A 109 6.35 -10.00 -5.83
CA GLU A 109 6.08 -9.12 -6.97
C GLU A 109 6.09 -7.68 -6.44
N GLY A 110 7.17 -6.95 -6.73
CA GLY A 110 7.30 -5.57 -6.28
C GLY A 110 6.47 -4.63 -7.14
N GLU A 111 5.53 -3.92 -6.52
CA GLU A 111 4.55 -3.09 -7.22
C GLU A 111 4.44 -1.66 -6.66
N LEU A 112 3.99 -0.75 -7.51
CA LEU A 112 3.52 0.58 -7.11
C LEU A 112 2.08 0.47 -6.60
N GLY A 113 1.88 0.70 -5.31
CA GLY A 113 0.55 0.82 -4.73
C GLY A 113 -0.01 2.23 -4.89
N ILE A 114 -1.26 2.35 -5.31
CA ILE A 114 -2.00 3.62 -5.35
C ILE A 114 -2.96 3.66 -4.16
N VAL A 115 -2.83 4.68 -3.31
CA VAL A 115 -3.73 4.88 -2.18
C VAL A 115 -4.81 5.89 -2.59
N ILE A 116 -6.06 5.44 -2.62
CA ILE A 116 -7.21 6.28 -2.95
C ILE A 116 -7.62 7.11 -1.73
N GLY A 117 -7.66 8.43 -1.87
CA GLY A 117 -8.00 9.36 -0.80
C GLY A 117 -9.43 9.88 -0.81
N LYS A 118 -10.13 9.79 -1.94
CA LYS A 118 -11.52 10.24 -2.07
C LYS A 118 -12.37 9.16 -2.73
N ARG A 119 -13.63 9.04 -2.30
CA ARG A 119 -14.59 8.13 -2.94
C ARG A 119 -14.64 8.41 -4.44
N ALA A 120 -14.36 7.39 -5.25
CA ALA A 120 -14.39 7.44 -6.71
C ALA A 120 -15.48 6.48 -7.22
N SER A 121 -16.28 6.94 -8.18
CA SER A 121 -17.28 6.12 -8.89
C SER A 121 -17.56 6.77 -10.23
N ASN A 122 -17.41 6.03 -11.33
CA ASN A 122 -17.62 6.52 -12.70
C ASN A 122 -16.89 7.85 -13.01
N ILE A 123 -15.66 7.99 -12.51
CA ILE A 123 -14.85 9.19 -12.75
C ILE A 123 -14.18 9.11 -14.12
N SER A 124 -13.92 10.27 -14.75
CA SER A 124 -13.08 10.32 -15.95
C SER A 124 -11.62 10.04 -15.59
N GLU A 125 -10.85 9.58 -16.57
CA GLU A 125 -9.40 9.39 -16.43
C GLU A 125 -8.70 10.69 -16.00
N SER A 126 -9.10 11.83 -16.58
CA SER A 126 -8.58 13.15 -16.24
C SER A 126 -8.83 13.56 -14.78
N ALA A 127 -9.85 13.01 -14.13
CA ALA A 127 -10.16 13.27 -12.73
C ALA A 127 -9.46 12.28 -11.78
N ALA A 128 -8.86 11.20 -12.29
CA ALA A 128 -8.29 10.14 -11.45
C ALA A 128 -7.27 10.66 -10.43
N ALA A 129 -6.37 11.56 -10.86
CA ALA A 129 -5.34 12.14 -10.00
C ALA A 129 -5.92 12.86 -8.77
N ASP A 130 -7.08 13.51 -8.88
CA ASP A 130 -7.71 14.25 -7.79
C ASP A 130 -8.26 13.34 -6.68
N HIS A 131 -8.39 12.05 -6.97
CA HIS A 131 -8.86 11.02 -6.04
C HIS A 131 -7.72 10.23 -5.40
N ILE A 132 -6.47 10.37 -5.87
CA ILE A 132 -5.30 9.69 -5.33
C ILE A 132 -4.78 10.48 -4.13
N LEU A 133 -4.69 9.82 -2.96
CA LEU A 133 -4.00 10.39 -1.80
C LEU A 133 -2.49 10.42 -2.05
N GLY A 134 -1.96 9.32 -2.58
CA GLY A 134 -0.55 9.14 -2.83
C GLY A 134 -0.21 7.72 -3.26
N TYR A 135 1.08 7.40 -3.18
CA TYR A 135 1.63 6.15 -3.63
C TYR A 135 2.44 5.47 -2.53
N THR A 136 2.50 4.16 -2.56
CA THR A 136 3.29 3.33 -1.65
C THR A 136 3.96 2.19 -2.41
N ILE A 137 4.84 1.47 -1.73
CA ILE A 137 5.41 0.21 -2.21
C ILE A 137 4.49 -0.92 -1.76
N VAL A 138 4.25 -1.88 -2.65
CA VAL A 138 3.53 -3.12 -2.37
C VAL A 138 4.40 -4.30 -2.77
N ASN A 139 4.31 -5.39 -2.03
CA ASN A 139 4.81 -6.69 -2.46
C ASN A 139 3.61 -7.62 -2.60
N ASP A 140 3.18 -7.89 -3.83
CA ASP A 140 2.11 -8.85 -4.10
C ASP A 140 2.65 -10.27 -3.98
N ILE A 141 2.58 -10.81 -2.76
CA ILE A 141 3.07 -12.15 -2.48
C ILE A 141 2.01 -13.17 -2.91
N THR A 142 2.46 -14.09 -3.76
CA THR A 142 1.59 -15.05 -4.44
C THR A 142 2.08 -16.47 -4.20
N ALA A 143 1.15 -17.35 -3.81
CA ALA A 143 1.35 -18.79 -3.86
C ALA A 143 1.01 -19.23 -5.29
N ALA A 144 2.04 -19.49 -6.12
CA ALA A 144 1.89 -19.60 -7.58
C ALA A 144 0.91 -20.69 -8.07
N ASP A 145 0.63 -21.71 -7.25
CA ASP A 145 -0.23 -22.82 -7.61
C ASP A 145 -1.70 -22.64 -7.17
N ILE A 146 -2.07 -21.48 -6.58
CA ILE A 146 -3.41 -21.17 -6.04
C ILE A 146 -3.92 -19.82 -6.54
#